data_AF-A0A7Y9X7K3-F1
#
_entry.id   AF-A0A7Y9X7K3-F1
#
_cell.length_a   1.000
_cell.length_b   1.000
_cell.length_c   1.000
_cell.angle_alpha   90.00
_cell.angle_beta   90.00
_cell.angle_gamma   90.00
#
_symmetry.space_group_name_H-M   'P 1'
#
loop_
_entity.id
_entity.type
_entity.pdbx_description
1 polymer ?
#
loop_
_entity_poly.entity_id
_entity_poly.type
_entity_poly.pdbx_seq_one_letter_code
_entity_poly.pdbx_strand_id
1 'polypeptide(L)'
;MTVAFDDHEPEPEDLRLWTARGFTVADARRWIDAGFALGDAERWRGSGVYRPGPAMEWRAAGTTPYTVRPMLRAGMTPRDAVRWHELGYSPAEAAERHLAGERPRPRRRLRALLPVRRVPGLDLSEEQAETMTALLSAGVTAATARAYLDTGWHGADAVPWARAGVDPAQARVYRAVGFSPGEGASLAGEGRDALSLMCEWWDAGVPRGEVAAWALAGFGSAEAARARVSGTGPRGTRSPRAPGGRPPEEGSSR
;
A
#
# COMPACT_ATOMS: atom_id res chain seq x y z
N MET A 1 -29.92 3.96 32.94
CA MET A 1 -29.14 5.12 32.43
C MET A 1 -28.47 4.68 31.14
N THR A 2 -29.13 4.93 30.02
CA THR A 2 -28.58 4.70 28.67
C THR A 2 -27.83 5.97 28.27
N VAL A 3 -26.51 5.86 28.16
CA VAL A 3 -25.67 6.93 27.62
C VAL A 3 -25.93 6.94 26.12
N ALA A 4 -26.73 7.90 25.66
CA ALA A 4 -26.87 8.20 24.25
C ALA A 4 -25.52 8.73 23.77
N PHE A 5 -24.86 7.96 22.89
CA PHE A 5 -23.77 8.50 22.10
C PHE A 5 -24.41 9.51 21.15
N ASP A 6 -24.16 10.79 21.44
CA ASP A 6 -24.50 11.91 20.56
C ASP A 6 -23.83 11.63 19.22
N ASP A 7 -24.64 11.27 18.24
CA ASP A 7 -24.25 11.11 16.84
C ASP A 7 -24.06 12.51 16.27
N HIS A 8 -22.99 13.17 16.72
CA HIS A 8 -22.59 14.47 16.22
C HIS A 8 -21.98 14.27 14.84
N GLU A 9 -22.83 14.21 13.80
CA GLU A 9 -22.38 14.57 12.47
C GLU A 9 -21.71 15.95 12.59
N PRO A 10 -20.41 16.10 12.27
CA PRO A 10 -19.75 17.37 12.42
C PRO A 10 -20.46 18.38 11.52
N GLU A 11 -21.08 19.40 12.12
CA GLU A 11 -21.65 20.50 11.36
C GLU A 11 -20.60 21.01 10.35
N PRO A 12 -20.99 21.25 9.09
CA PRO A 12 -20.04 21.71 8.09
C PRO A 12 -19.41 23.03 8.56
N GLU A 13 -18.12 22.99 8.89
CA GLU A 13 -17.38 24.17 9.36
C GLU A 13 -17.61 25.34 8.41
N ASP A 14 -18.05 26.48 8.96
CA ASP A 14 -18.37 27.66 8.16
C ASP A 14 -17.14 28.14 7.36
N LEU A 15 -17.28 28.26 6.04
CA LEU A 15 -16.25 28.77 5.13
C LEU A 15 -15.75 30.17 5.53
N ARG A 16 -16.56 30.94 6.28
CA ARG A 16 -16.14 32.22 6.88
C ARG A 16 -15.00 32.06 7.89
N LEU A 17 -14.98 30.97 8.65
CA LEU A 17 -13.88 30.66 9.58
C LEU A 17 -12.59 30.37 8.81
N TRP A 18 -12.67 29.59 7.74
CA TRP A 18 -11.51 29.28 6.90
C TRP A 18 -10.91 30.52 6.24
N THR A 19 -11.76 31.40 5.73
CA THR A 19 -11.32 32.67 5.11
C THR A 19 -10.72 33.64 6.12
N ALA A 20 -11.28 33.71 7.34
CA ALA A 20 -10.70 34.48 8.45
C ALA A 20 -9.29 33.98 8.85
N ARG A 21 -8.98 32.71 8.58
CA ARG A 21 -7.66 32.10 8.80
C ARG A 21 -6.75 32.12 7.58
N GLY A 22 -7.09 32.93 6.58
CA GLY A 22 -6.25 33.17 5.41
C GLY A 22 -6.26 32.05 4.37
N PHE A 23 -7.24 31.15 4.41
CA PHE A 23 -7.53 30.26 3.28
C PHE A 23 -8.38 31.00 2.26
N THR A 24 -8.10 30.80 0.97
CA THR A 24 -9.07 31.20 -0.06
C THR A 24 -10.28 30.26 0.02
N VAL A 25 -11.46 30.70 -0.43
CA VAL A 25 -12.66 29.83 -0.46
C VAL A 25 -12.39 28.56 -1.28
N ALA A 26 -11.63 28.68 -2.37
CA ALA A 26 -11.25 27.54 -3.20
C ALA A 26 -10.29 26.58 -2.48
N ASP A 27 -9.33 27.09 -1.72
CA ASP A 27 -8.42 26.25 -0.93
C ASP A 27 -9.14 25.59 0.25
N ALA A 28 -10.00 26.33 0.95
CA ALA A 28 -10.82 25.81 2.05
C ALA A 28 -11.64 24.60 1.59
N ARG A 29 -12.36 24.73 0.46
CA ARG A 29 -13.09 23.62 -0.16
C ARG A 29 -12.21 22.41 -0.41
N ARG A 30 -11.01 22.59 -0.98
CA ARG A 30 -10.09 21.46 -1.25
C ARG A 30 -9.66 20.72 0.02
N TRP A 31 -9.45 21.43 1.12
CA TRP A 31 -9.08 20.80 2.40
C TRP A 31 -10.27 20.08 3.05
N ILE A 32 -11.46 20.69 3.00
CA ILE A 32 -12.72 20.10 3.47
C ILE A 32 -13.06 18.83 2.67
N ASP A 33 -13.00 18.91 1.33
CA ASP A 33 -13.27 17.79 0.42
C ASP A 33 -12.28 16.63 0.66
N ALA A 34 -11.05 16.94 1.10
CA ALA A 34 -10.04 15.96 1.48
C ALA A 34 -10.18 15.45 2.93
N GLY A 35 -11.22 15.89 3.66
CA GLY A 35 -11.55 15.43 5.02
C GLY A 35 -10.68 16.04 6.12
N PHE A 36 -10.09 17.22 5.91
CA PHE A 36 -9.33 17.93 6.94
C PHE A 36 -10.19 18.99 7.62
N ALA A 37 -10.17 19.01 8.96
CA ALA A 37 -10.68 20.13 9.74
C ALA A 37 -9.76 21.35 9.64
N LEU A 38 -10.30 22.55 9.85
CA LEU A 38 -9.57 23.83 9.75
C LEU A 38 -8.26 23.82 10.55
N GLY A 39 -8.31 23.40 11.81
CA GLY A 39 -7.13 23.38 12.69
C GLY A 39 -6.02 22.43 12.22
N ASP A 40 -6.37 21.35 11.53
CA ASP A 40 -5.38 20.43 10.95
C ASP A 40 -4.79 20.99 9.65
N ALA A 41 -5.61 21.62 8.81
CA ALA A 41 -5.14 22.32 7.62
C ALA A 41 -4.19 23.48 7.96
N GLU A 42 -4.49 24.25 9.01
CA GLU A 42 -3.61 25.31 9.54
C GLU A 42 -2.25 24.74 9.97
N ARG A 43 -2.26 23.62 10.69
CA ARG A 43 -1.03 22.96 11.14
C ARG A 43 -0.18 22.45 9.99
N TRP A 44 -0.79 21.87 8.96
CA TRP A 44 -0.06 21.47 7.75
C TRP A 44 0.54 22.68 7.02
N ARG A 45 -0.21 23.78 6.84
CA ARG A 45 0.32 25.03 6.25
C ARG A 45 1.48 25.60 7.07
N GLY A 46 1.34 25.68 8.39
CA GLY A 46 2.39 26.16 9.29
C GLY A 46 3.65 25.30 9.26
N SER A 47 3.54 24.06 8.79
CA SER A 47 4.64 23.11 8.65
C SER A 47 5.28 23.11 7.26
N GLY A 48 4.74 23.90 6.32
CA GLY A 48 5.24 24.04 4.95
C GLY A 48 4.48 23.22 3.90
N VAL A 49 3.36 22.58 4.26
CA VAL A 49 2.53 21.79 3.35
C VAL A 49 1.23 22.54 3.05
N TYR A 50 1.15 23.16 1.88
CA TYR A 50 0.08 24.11 1.54
C TYR A 50 -1.12 23.48 0.82
N ARG A 51 -1.03 22.22 0.43
CA ARG A 51 -2.07 21.51 -0.33
C ARG A 51 -2.50 20.24 0.38
N PRO A 52 -3.80 19.87 0.29
CA PRO A 52 -4.32 18.67 0.96
C PRO A 52 -3.75 17.36 0.39
N GLY A 53 -3.54 17.27 -0.93
CA GLY A 53 -2.97 16.07 -1.56
C GLY A 53 -1.63 15.63 -0.94
N PRO A 54 -0.59 16.49 -0.92
CA PRO A 54 0.65 16.20 -0.20
C PRO A 54 0.45 15.91 1.28
N ALA A 55 -0.48 16.57 1.97
CA ALA A 55 -0.76 16.30 3.39
C ALA A 55 -1.32 14.89 3.61
N MET A 56 -2.16 14.39 2.69
CA MET A 56 -2.63 13.00 2.71
C MET A 56 -1.48 12.01 2.51
N GLU A 57 -0.57 12.29 1.57
CA GLU A 57 0.60 11.43 1.33
C GLU A 57 1.54 11.40 2.54
N TRP A 58 1.79 12.53 3.19
CA TRP A 58 2.54 12.57 4.46
C TRP A 58 1.83 11.80 5.57
N ARG A 59 0.50 11.90 5.67
CA ARG A 59 -0.29 11.12 6.63
C ARG A 59 -0.19 9.62 6.37
N ALA A 60 -0.20 9.20 5.10
CA ALA A 60 0.01 7.82 4.69
C ALA A 60 1.43 7.32 5.02
N ALA A 61 2.43 8.21 5.03
CA ALA A 61 3.78 7.94 5.52
C ALA A 61 3.89 7.91 7.07
N GLY A 62 2.77 7.89 7.80
CA GLY A 62 2.76 7.95 9.27
C GLY A 62 3.29 9.28 9.82
N THR A 63 3.33 10.34 8.99
CA THR A 63 3.87 11.65 9.34
C THR A 63 2.73 12.60 9.71
N THR A 64 2.98 13.43 10.72
CA THR A 64 2.03 14.45 11.21
C THR A 64 2.55 15.84 10.85
N PRO A 65 1.73 16.91 10.94
CA PRO A 65 2.22 18.27 10.77
C PRO A 65 3.45 18.57 11.66
N TYR A 66 3.49 18.01 12.87
CA TYR A 66 4.58 18.23 13.82
C TYR A 66 5.88 17.54 13.44
N THR A 67 5.83 16.46 12.66
CA THR A 67 6.98 15.62 12.32
C THR A 67 7.46 15.78 10.88
N VAL A 68 6.76 16.54 10.03
CA VAL A 68 7.09 16.70 8.60
C VAL A 68 8.26 17.67 8.33
N ARG A 69 8.50 18.64 9.21
CA ARG A 69 9.52 19.69 9.01
C ARG A 69 10.95 19.17 8.78
N PRO A 70 11.46 18.18 9.54
CA PRO A 70 12.78 17.60 9.26
C PRO A 70 12.88 16.94 7.88
N MET A 71 11.80 16.29 7.42
CA MET A 71 11.76 15.63 6.11
C MET A 71 11.75 16.65 4.98
N LEU A 72 10.97 17.73 5.10
CA LEU A 72 10.99 18.84 4.14
C LEU A 72 12.38 19.50 4.06
N ARG A 73 13.06 19.67 5.20
CA ARG A 73 14.44 20.19 5.25
C ARG A 73 15.46 19.26 4.59
N ALA A 74 15.21 17.94 4.64
CA ALA A 74 16.00 16.97 3.90
C ALA A 74 15.74 16.98 2.38
N GLY A 75 14.79 17.79 1.89
CA GLY A 75 14.38 17.77 0.49
C GLY A 75 13.56 16.52 0.14
N MET A 76 13.04 15.82 1.16
CA MET A 76 12.26 14.60 0.98
C MET A 76 10.88 14.95 0.42
N THR A 77 10.48 14.24 -0.64
CA THR A 77 9.11 14.33 -1.15
C THR A 77 8.17 13.46 -0.31
N PRO A 78 6.85 13.75 -0.25
CA PRO A 78 5.92 12.87 0.46
C PRO A 78 5.98 11.42 -0.05
N ARG A 79 6.26 11.22 -1.35
CA ARG A 79 6.48 9.90 -1.96
C ARG A 79 7.68 9.17 -1.40
N ASP A 80 8.81 9.86 -1.24
CA ASP A 80 9.99 9.30 -0.61
C ASP A 80 9.66 8.87 0.83
N ALA A 81 8.94 9.71 1.56
CA ALA A 81 8.55 9.43 2.94
C ALA A 81 7.66 8.19 3.07
N VAL A 82 6.65 8.05 2.20
CA VAL A 82 5.82 6.82 2.14
C VAL A 82 6.73 5.62 1.88
N ARG A 83 7.67 5.71 0.95
CA ARG A 83 8.60 4.63 0.63
C ARG A 83 9.43 4.20 1.84
N TRP A 84 10.01 5.15 2.57
CA TRP A 84 10.76 4.85 3.80
C TRP A 84 9.85 4.28 4.90
N HIS A 85 8.64 4.81 5.05
CA HIS A 85 7.68 4.33 6.06
C HIS A 85 7.27 2.87 5.80
N GLU A 86 6.93 2.53 4.56
CA GLU A 86 6.57 1.17 4.14
C GLU A 86 7.71 0.16 4.32
N LEU A 87 8.96 0.63 4.29
CA LEU A 87 10.14 -0.19 4.55
C LEU A 87 10.49 -0.31 6.05
N GLY A 88 9.65 0.26 6.91
CA GLY A 88 9.76 0.18 8.37
C GLY A 88 10.71 1.20 8.99
N TYR A 89 10.96 2.33 8.32
CA TYR A 89 11.74 3.42 8.90
C TYR A 89 10.83 4.43 9.59
N SER A 90 11.31 4.96 10.72
CA SER A 90 10.65 6.09 11.37
C SER A 90 10.84 7.36 10.53
N PRO A 91 9.93 8.35 10.65
CA PRO A 91 10.06 9.61 9.92
C PRO A 91 11.40 10.33 10.15
N ALA A 92 11.95 10.25 11.37
CA ALA A 92 13.24 10.87 11.71
C ALA A 92 14.42 10.15 11.04
N GLU A 93 14.48 8.81 11.12
CA GLU A 93 15.52 8.02 10.43
C GLU A 93 15.45 8.18 8.90
N ALA A 94 14.23 8.25 8.36
CA ALA A 94 14.02 8.45 6.94
C ALA A 94 14.64 9.78 6.48
N ALA A 95 14.36 10.88 7.20
CA ALA A 95 14.91 12.19 6.89
C ALA A 95 16.44 12.22 6.93
N GLU A 96 17.05 11.62 7.96
CA GLU A 96 18.50 11.56 8.13
C GLU A 96 19.19 10.80 6.99
N ARG A 97 18.68 9.62 6.64
CA ARG A 97 19.25 8.78 5.59
C ARG A 97 19.05 9.35 4.19
N HIS A 98 17.92 10.01 3.95
CA HIS A 98 17.69 10.72 2.69
C HIS A 98 18.63 11.93 2.55
N LEU A 99 18.88 12.66 3.65
CA LEU A 99 19.92 13.69 3.70
C LEU A 99 21.32 13.15 3.38
N ALA A 100 21.62 11.92 3.81
CA ALA A 100 22.86 11.22 3.50
C ALA A 100 22.92 10.69 2.04
N GLY A 101 21.88 10.91 1.23
CA GLY A 101 21.81 10.43 -0.16
C GLY A 101 21.55 8.92 -0.28
N GLU A 102 21.16 8.25 0.82
CA GLU A 102 20.85 6.83 0.79
C GLU A 102 19.52 6.58 0.07
N ARG A 103 19.44 5.46 -0.65
CA ARG A 103 18.17 4.97 -1.19
C ARG A 103 17.48 4.05 -0.18
N PRO A 104 16.16 4.15 -0.03
CA PRO A 104 15.40 3.29 0.87
C PRO A 104 15.57 1.81 0.49
N ARG A 105 16.09 1.00 1.43
CA ARG A 105 16.23 -0.46 1.30
C ARG A 105 15.35 -1.16 2.34
N PRO A 106 14.72 -2.30 2.02
CA PRO A 106 13.89 -3.02 2.99
C PRO A 106 14.65 -3.29 4.29
N ARG A 107 14.11 -2.84 5.45
CA ARG A 107 14.70 -3.27 6.73
C ARG A 107 14.57 -4.78 6.88
N ARG A 108 15.47 -5.35 7.69
CA ARG A 108 15.45 -6.77 8.08
C ARG A 108 14.08 -7.28 8.56
N ARG A 109 13.12 -6.43 8.95
CA ARG A 109 11.75 -6.83 9.31
C ARG A 109 10.88 -7.21 8.10
N LEU A 110 11.01 -6.56 6.95
CA LEU A 110 10.45 -7.06 5.68
C LEU A 110 11.19 -8.32 5.22
N ARG A 111 12.50 -8.37 5.46
CA ARG A 111 13.31 -9.59 5.29
C ARG A 111 13.04 -10.67 6.35
N ALA A 112 12.22 -10.39 7.38
CA ALA A 112 11.75 -11.36 8.37
C ALA A 112 10.35 -11.90 8.00
N LEU A 113 9.67 -11.27 7.03
CA LEU A 113 8.53 -11.86 6.32
C LEU A 113 9.01 -12.92 5.31
N LEU A 114 10.30 -12.91 4.95
CA LEU A 114 10.99 -14.01 4.26
C LEU A 114 11.73 -14.84 5.33
N PRO A 115 11.46 -16.14 5.49
CA PRO A 115 12.08 -16.89 6.56
C PRO A 115 13.59 -17.09 6.30
N VAL A 116 14.39 -16.80 7.33
CA VAL A 116 15.61 -17.56 7.58
C VAL A 116 15.16 -18.99 7.84
N ARG A 117 15.67 -19.93 7.04
CA ARG A 117 15.43 -21.38 7.13
C ARG A 117 15.58 -21.83 8.60
N ARG A 118 14.47 -21.99 9.33
CA ARG A 118 14.50 -22.64 10.65
C ARG A 118 14.62 -24.14 10.44
N VAL A 119 15.54 -24.75 11.17
CA VAL A 119 15.68 -26.21 11.24
C VAL A 119 14.40 -26.78 11.88
N PRO A 120 13.84 -27.89 11.37
CA PRO A 120 12.55 -28.41 11.84
C PRO A 120 12.64 -28.89 13.29
N GLY A 121 11.82 -28.32 14.17
CA GLY A 121 11.31 -29.04 15.34
C GLY A 121 10.08 -29.84 14.90
N LEU A 122 9.98 -31.09 15.37
CA LEU A 122 8.85 -31.99 15.10
C LEU A 122 7.59 -31.63 15.93
N ASP A 123 7.73 -30.80 16.97
CA ASP A 123 6.59 -30.29 17.73
C ASP A 123 5.96 -29.09 17.02
N LEU A 124 4.73 -29.29 16.57
CA LEU A 124 3.83 -28.21 16.15
C LEU A 124 3.24 -27.57 17.41
N SER A 125 3.21 -26.23 17.48
CA SER A 125 2.35 -25.58 18.46
C SER A 125 0.88 -25.90 18.19
N GLU A 126 0.00 -25.68 19.17
CA GLU A 126 -1.45 -25.90 19.03
C GLU A 126 -2.03 -25.13 17.82
N GLU A 127 -1.69 -23.84 17.65
CA GLU A 127 -2.05 -23.05 16.46
C GLU A 127 -1.50 -23.63 15.15
N GLN A 128 -0.28 -24.17 15.15
CA GLN A 128 0.33 -24.78 13.96
C GLN A 128 -0.33 -26.12 13.63
N ALA A 129 -0.75 -26.89 14.64
CA ALA A 129 -1.46 -28.15 14.47
C ALA A 129 -2.89 -27.91 13.94
N GLU A 130 -3.58 -26.90 14.44
CA GLU A 130 -4.88 -26.46 13.91
C GLU A 130 -4.76 -26.02 12.44
N THR A 131 -3.76 -25.20 12.14
CA THR A 131 -3.49 -24.74 10.76
C THR A 131 -3.13 -25.91 9.84
N MET A 132 -2.31 -26.86 10.31
CA MET A 132 -1.99 -28.09 9.58
C MET A 132 -3.25 -28.89 9.29
N THR A 133 -4.10 -29.08 10.30
CA THR A 133 -5.36 -29.83 10.18
C THR A 133 -6.31 -29.16 9.18
N ALA A 134 -6.41 -27.83 9.23
CA ALA A 134 -7.22 -27.05 8.29
C ALA A 134 -6.72 -27.20 6.83
N LEU A 135 -5.41 -27.20 6.62
CA LEU A 135 -4.82 -27.37 5.27
C LEU A 135 -5.03 -28.79 4.73
N LEU A 136 -4.78 -29.81 5.56
CA LEU A 136 -4.96 -31.21 5.17
C LEU A 136 -6.43 -31.56 4.91
N SER A 137 -7.34 -31.13 5.79
CA SER A 137 -8.79 -31.32 5.60
C SER A 137 -9.31 -30.57 4.36
N ALA A 138 -8.63 -29.51 3.97
CA ALA A 138 -8.91 -28.78 2.74
C ALA A 138 -8.36 -29.45 1.46
N GLY A 139 -7.67 -30.59 1.58
CA GLY A 139 -7.09 -31.34 0.45
C GLY A 139 -5.72 -30.84 0.00
N VAL A 140 -5.06 -29.97 0.77
CA VAL A 140 -3.69 -29.51 0.50
C VAL A 140 -2.71 -30.62 0.87
N THR A 141 -1.69 -30.85 0.06
CA THR A 141 -0.67 -31.88 0.36
C THR A 141 0.09 -31.53 1.64
N ALA A 142 0.53 -32.55 2.39
CA ALA A 142 1.30 -32.33 3.62
C ALA A 142 2.60 -31.51 3.39
N ALA A 143 3.23 -31.66 2.22
CA ALA A 143 4.41 -30.89 1.85
C ALA A 143 4.10 -29.41 1.68
N THR A 144 3.02 -29.07 0.95
CA THR A 144 2.56 -27.68 0.79
C THR A 144 2.09 -27.11 2.12
N ALA A 145 1.34 -27.87 2.91
CA ALA A 145 0.87 -27.44 4.22
C ALA A 145 2.05 -27.13 5.16
N ARG A 146 3.10 -27.95 5.15
CA ARG A 146 4.32 -27.70 5.90
C ARG A 146 5.04 -26.43 5.42
N ALA A 147 5.12 -26.21 4.11
CA ALA A 147 5.73 -24.99 3.56
C ALA A 147 4.99 -23.71 4.00
N TYR A 148 3.66 -23.75 4.11
CA TYR A 148 2.86 -22.64 4.66
C TYR A 148 3.18 -22.41 6.15
N LEU A 149 3.32 -23.46 6.96
CA LEU A 149 3.70 -23.32 8.37
C LEU A 149 5.13 -22.81 8.56
N ASP A 150 6.09 -23.33 7.78
CA ASP A 150 7.49 -22.92 7.84
C ASP A 150 7.68 -21.46 7.41
N THR A 151 6.76 -20.92 6.61
CA THR A 151 6.71 -19.50 6.23
C THR A 151 5.88 -18.63 7.19
N GLY A 152 5.37 -19.21 8.29
CA GLY A 152 4.67 -18.49 9.36
C GLY A 152 3.22 -18.14 9.04
N TRP A 153 2.57 -18.91 8.16
CA TRP A 153 1.12 -18.83 8.00
C TRP A 153 0.43 -19.57 9.15
N HIS A 154 -0.57 -18.90 9.72
CA HIS A 154 -1.42 -19.42 10.79
C HIS A 154 -2.88 -19.12 10.49
N GLY A 155 -3.76 -20.04 10.87
CA GLY A 155 -5.22 -19.89 10.79
C GLY A 155 -5.85 -20.17 9.42
N ALA A 156 -7.15 -19.89 9.33
CA ALA A 156 -8.00 -20.20 8.18
C ALA A 156 -7.61 -19.43 6.90
N ASP A 157 -6.89 -18.31 7.03
CA ASP A 157 -6.43 -17.51 5.89
C ASP A 157 -5.42 -18.24 5.00
N ALA A 158 -4.72 -19.27 5.50
CA ALA A 158 -3.75 -20.04 4.72
C ALA A 158 -4.41 -20.93 3.67
N VAL A 159 -5.61 -21.44 3.95
CA VAL A 159 -6.30 -22.45 3.13
C VAL A 159 -6.63 -21.94 1.72
N PRO A 160 -7.22 -20.75 1.54
CA PRO A 160 -7.52 -20.22 0.22
C PRO A 160 -6.27 -20.03 -0.66
N TRP A 161 -5.16 -19.56 -0.09
CA TRP A 161 -3.90 -19.36 -0.81
C TRP A 161 -3.24 -20.68 -1.21
N ALA A 162 -3.23 -21.66 -0.30
CA ALA A 162 -2.68 -22.98 -0.56
C ALA A 162 -3.48 -23.74 -1.63
N ARG A 163 -4.82 -23.63 -1.60
CA ARG A 163 -5.71 -24.20 -2.63
C ARG A 163 -5.53 -23.54 -3.99
N ALA A 164 -5.21 -22.25 -4.02
CA ALA A 164 -4.94 -21.52 -5.24
C ALA A 164 -3.56 -21.84 -5.85
N GLY A 165 -2.73 -22.64 -5.16
CA GLY A 165 -1.42 -23.09 -5.67
C GLY A 165 -0.35 -22.00 -5.64
N VAL A 166 -0.57 -20.92 -4.89
CA VAL A 166 0.40 -19.83 -4.78
C VAL A 166 1.53 -20.25 -3.85
N ASP A 167 2.77 -19.95 -4.26
CA ASP A 167 3.95 -20.11 -3.41
C ASP A 167 3.74 -19.37 -2.07
N PRO A 168 4.01 -20.00 -0.90
CA PRO A 168 3.68 -19.40 0.39
C PRO A 168 4.38 -18.06 0.65
N ALA A 169 5.57 -17.82 0.09
CA ALA A 169 6.28 -16.55 0.23
C ALA A 169 5.64 -15.47 -0.66
N GLN A 170 5.27 -15.80 -1.90
CA GLN A 170 4.53 -14.88 -2.76
C GLN A 170 3.14 -14.56 -2.24
N ALA A 171 2.43 -15.54 -1.68
CA ALA A 171 1.10 -15.36 -1.09
C ALA A 171 1.11 -14.28 0.01
N ARG A 172 2.17 -14.19 0.82
CA ARG A 172 2.28 -13.15 1.87
C ARG A 172 2.41 -11.76 1.27
N VAL A 173 3.21 -11.64 0.21
CA VAL A 173 3.43 -10.37 -0.49
C VAL A 173 2.13 -9.93 -1.15
N TYR A 174 1.44 -10.83 -1.86
CA TYR A 174 0.14 -10.53 -2.46
C TYR A 174 -0.92 -10.14 -1.43
N ARG A 175 -1.00 -10.86 -0.29
CA ARG A 175 -1.88 -10.48 0.82
C ARG A 175 -1.55 -9.11 1.39
N ALA A 176 -0.27 -8.78 1.58
CA ALA A 176 0.16 -7.49 2.13
C ALA A 176 -0.14 -6.30 1.20
N VAL A 177 -0.22 -6.57 -0.10
CA VAL A 177 -0.59 -5.62 -1.16
C VAL A 177 -2.11 -5.53 -1.35
N GLY A 178 -2.87 -6.50 -0.83
CA GLY A 178 -4.33 -6.50 -0.84
C GLY A 178 -4.96 -7.33 -1.97
N PHE A 179 -4.21 -8.20 -2.63
CA PHE A 179 -4.76 -9.16 -3.59
C PHE A 179 -5.49 -10.30 -2.87
N SER A 180 -6.54 -10.82 -3.52
CA SER A 180 -7.20 -12.06 -3.10
C SER A 180 -6.43 -13.30 -3.59
N PRO A 181 -6.69 -14.49 -3.02
CA PRO A 181 -6.00 -15.73 -3.38
C PRO A 181 -6.09 -16.09 -4.87
N GLY A 182 -7.26 -15.89 -5.50
CA GLY A 182 -7.45 -16.18 -6.92
C GLY A 182 -6.71 -15.22 -7.85
N GLU A 183 -6.60 -13.96 -7.45
CA GLU A 183 -5.88 -12.93 -8.20
C GLU A 183 -4.36 -13.13 -8.09
N GLY A 184 -3.88 -13.45 -6.88
CA GLY A 184 -2.48 -13.80 -6.66
C GLY A 184 -2.06 -15.08 -7.41
N ALA A 185 -2.95 -16.06 -7.52
CA ALA A 185 -2.71 -17.26 -8.34
C ALA A 185 -2.65 -16.95 -9.83
N SER A 186 -3.51 -16.06 -10.32
CA SER A 186 -3.47 -15.62 -11.72
C SER A 186 -2.13 -14.92 -12.02
N LEU A 187 -1.71 -13.99 -11.15
CA LEU A 187 -0.42 -13.29 -11.28
C LEU A 187 0.78 -14.24 -11.17
N ALA A 188 0.75 -15.19 -10.23
CA ALA A 188 1.80 -16.20 -10.09
C ALA A 188 1.87 -17.12 -11.33
N GLY A 189 0.72 -17.50 -11.90
CA GLY A 189 0.64 -18.28 -13.14
C GLY A 189 1.19 -17.54 -14.37
N GLU A 190 1.09 -16.20 -14.40
CA GLU A 190 1.74 -15.34 -15.39
C GLU A 190 3.27 -15.19 -15.20
N GLY A 191 3.84 -15.84 -14.17
CA GLY A 191 5.27 -15.75 -13.84
C GLY A 191 5.67 -14.40 -13.22
N ARG A 192 4.70 -13.61 -12.76
CA ARG A 192 4.98 -12.32 -12.11
C ARG A 192 5.49 -12.58 -10.70
N ASP A 193 6.72 -12.13 -10.45
CA ASP A 193 7.27 -12.18 -9.09
C ASP A 193 6.62 -11.12 -8.21
N ALA A 194 6.04 -11.54 -7.08
CA ALA A 194 5.27 -10.67 -6.20
C ALA A 194 6.11 -9.51 -5.64
N LEU A 195 7.39 -9.75 -5.35
CA LEU A 195 8.31 -8.72 -4.84
C LEU A 195 8.70 -7.73 -5.94
N SER A 196 8.98 -8.24 -7.14
CA SER A 196 9.29 -7.43 -8.32
C SER A 196 8.10 -6.55 -8.72
N LEU A 197 6.89 -7.11 -8.69
CA LEU A 197 5.64 -6.37 -8.87
C LEU A 197 5.53 -5.23 -7.84
N MET A 198 5.69 -5.56 -6.57
CA MET A 198 5.63 -4.57 -5.49
C MET A 198 6.66 -3.44 -5.69
N CYS A 199 7.91 -3.78 -6.07
CA CYS A 199 8.95 -2.79 -6.38
C CYS A 199 8.61 -1.92 -7.60
N GLU A 200 8.10 -2.51 -8.69
CA GLU A 200 7.70 -1.80 -9.90
C GLU A 200 6.65 -0.72 -9.60
N TRP A 201 5.63 -1.08 -8.80
CA TRP A 201 4.55 -0.17 -8.43
C TRP A 201 5.01 0.91 -7.44
N TRP A 202 5.94 0.59 -6.55
CA TRP A 202 6.57 1.59 -5.68
C TRP A 202 7.50 2.54 -6.42
N ASP A 203 8.25 2.07 -7.42
CA ASP A 203 9.07 2.91 -8.28
C ASP A 203 8.21 3.88 -9.10
N ALA A 204 6.99 3.48 -9.46
CA ALA A 204 6.00 4.36 -10.05
C ALA A 204 5.34 5.33 -9.04
N GLY A 205 5.49 5.11 -7.73
CA GLY A 205 4.93 5.96 -6.67
C GLY A 205 3.51 5.62 -6.24
N VAL A 206 3.09 4.35 -6.40
CA VAL A 206 1.78 3.86 -5.97
C VAL A 206 1.90 3.12 -4.61
N PRO A 207 1.34 3.66 -3.51
CA PRO A 207 1.24 2.97 -2.21
C PRO A 207 0.69 1.54 -2.27
N ARG A 208 1.22 0.66 -1.41
CA ARG A 208 0.92 -0.79 -1.42
C ARG A 208 -0.57 -1.12 -1.33
N GLY A 209 -1.34 -0.34 -0.56
CA GLY A 209 -2.77 -0.60 -0.33
C GLY A 209 -3.65 -0.32 -1.54
N GLU A 210 -3.13 0.36 -2.57
CA GLU A 210 -3.88 0.68 -3.78
C GLU A 210 -3.44 -0.17 -4.98
N VAL A 211 -2.27 -0.81 -4.91
CA VAL A 211 -1.71 -1.59 -6.02
C VAL A 211 -2.68 -2.67 -6.49
N ALA A 212 -3.32 -3.40 -5.57
CA ALA A 212 -4.31 -4.40 -5.94
C ALA A 212 -5.48 -3.79 -6.73
N ALA A 213 -6.04 -2.67 -6.27
CA ALA A 213 -7.16 -2.02 -6.93
C ALA A 213 -6.80 -1.54 -8.36
N TRP A 214 -5.60 -0.97 -8.54
CA TRP A 214 -5.13 -0.51 -9.84
C TRP A 214 -4.77 -1.66 -10.79
N ALA A 215 -4.08 -2.68 -10.27
CA ALA A 215 -3.70 -3.85 -11.06
C ALA A 215 -4.94 -4.62 -11.56
N LEU A 216 -5.96 -4.78 -10.71
CA LEU A 216 -7.22 -5.43 -11.09
C LEU A 216 -8.05 -4.60 -12.07
N ALA A 217 -7.92 -3.28 -12.01
CA ALA A 217 -8.51 -2.39 -13.00
C ALA A 217 -7.76 -2.39 -14.35
N GLY A 218 -6.68 -3.18 -14.48
CA GLY A 218 -5.92 -3.36 -15.72
C GLY A 218 -4.92 -2.25 -16.02
N PHE A 219 -4.58 -1.42 -15.02
CA PHE A 219 -3.62 -0.34 -15.15
C PHE A 219 -2.20 -0.84 -14.94
N GLY A 220 -1.27 -0.33 -15.75
CA GLY A 220 0.16 -0.45 -15.47
C GLY A 220 0.60 0.49 -14.35
N SER A 221 1.72 0.17 -13.68
CA SER A 221 2.30 0.95 -12.59
C SER A 221 2.45 2.45 -12.94
N ALA A 222 3.02 2.76 -14.11
CA ALA A 222 3.19 4.13 -14.59
C ALA A 222 1.88 4.84 -14.96
N GLU A 223 0.86 4.11 -15.38
CA GLU A 223 -0.46 4.65 -15.74
C GLU A 223 -1.25 5.00 -14.47
N ALA A 224 -1.25 4.10 -13.49
CA ALA A 224 -1.83 4.33 -12.17
C ALA A 224 -1.17 5.54 -11.48
N ALA A 225 0.16 5.68 -11.56
CA ALA A 225 0.86 6.84 -11.02
C ALA A 225 0.40 8.17 -11.64
N ARG A 226 0.19 8.21 -12.97
CA ARG A 226 -0.33 9.40 -13.66
C ARG A 226 -1.77 9.69 -13.27
N ALA A 227 -2.63 8.66 -13.23
CA ALA A 227 -4.03 8.78 -12.84
C ALA A 227 -4.18 9.29 -11.39
N ARG A 228 -3.29 8.87 -10.49
CA ARG A 228 -3.25 9.38 -9.11
C ARG A 228 -2.88 10.86 -9.03
N VAL A 229 -1.93 11.32 -9.85
CA VAL A 229 -1.55 12.75 -9.89
C VAL A 229 -2.71 13.62 -10.40
N SER A 230 -3.53 13.11 -11.31
CA SER A 230 -4.73 13.79 -11.80
C SER A 230 -5.94 13.68 -10.86
N GLY A 231 -5.80 13.05 -9.69
CA GLY A 231 -6.89 12.87 -8.72
C GLY A 231 -7.92 11.81 -9.12
N THR A 232 -7.60 10.96 -10.10
CA THR A 232 -8.47 9.88 -10.57
C THR A 232 -8.20 8.63 -9.72
N GLY A 233 -9.24 8.08 -9.10
CA GLY A 233 -9.14 6.84 -8.32
C GLY A 233 -9.26 5.57 -9.19
N PRO A 234 -8.88 4.39 -8.65
CA PRO A 234 -8.92 3.12 -9.39
C PRO A 234 -10.34 2.70 -9.83
N ARG A 235 -11.39 3.22 -9.18
CA ARG A 235 -12.79 3.01 -9.55
C ARG A 235 -13.33 3.99 -10.61
N GLY A 236 -12.54 5.00 -10.99
CA GLY A 236 -13.01 6.17 -11.74
C GLY A 236 -13.08 6.02 -13.25
N THR A 237 -12.62 4.92 -13.84
CA THR A 237 -12.59 4.78 -15.30
C THR A 237 -12.93 3.36 -15.73
N ARG A 238 -14.18 3.15 -16.14
CA ARG A 238 -14.49 2.13 -17.14
C ARG A 238 -14.70 2.85 -18.47
N SER A 239 -13.62 2.99 -19.25
CA SER A 239 -13.76 2.95 -20.70
C SER A 239 -13.27 1.56 -21.11
N PRO A 240 -14.10 0.73 -21.76
CA PRO A 240 -13.70 -0.62 -22.14
C PRO A 240 -12.52 -0.50 -23.11
N ARG A 241 -11.35 -1.02 -22.69
CA ARG A 241 -10.17 -1.13 -23.54
C ARG A 241 -10.52 -2.09 -24.68
N ALA A 242 -10.59 -1.56 -25.90
CA ALA A 242 -10.68 -2.37 -27.11
C ALA A 242 -9.44 -3.27 -27.21
N PRO A 243 -9.58 -4.56 -27.56
CA PRO A 243 -8.45 -5.46 -27.65
C PRO A 243 -7.67 -5.20 -28.94
N GLY A 244 -6.34 -5.14 -28.83
CA GLY A 244 -5.44 -5.41 -29.96
C GLY A 244 -4.85 -4.20 -30.67
N GLY A 245 -3.83 -3.57 -30.06
CA GLY A 245 -2.81 -2.82 -30.79
C GLY A 245 -1.55 -3.67 -30.92
N ARG A 246 -1.47 -4.49 -31.97
CA ARG A 246 -0.25 -5.22 -32.37
C ARG A 246 0.82 -4.18 -32.78
N PRO A 247 2.09 -4.31 -32.37
CA PRO A 247 3.14 -3.40 -32.83
C PRO A 247 3.29 -3.51 -34.36
N PRO A 248 3.62 -2.41 -35.07
CA PRO A 248 3.85 -2.47 -36.50
C PRO A 248 5.09 -3.33 -36.76
N GLU A 249 4.91 -4.42 -37.51
CA GLU A 249 6.03 -5.15 -38.07
C GLU A 249 6.72 -4.28 -39.12
N GLU A 250 8.00 -4.03 -38.89
CA GLU A 250 8.91 -3.47 -39.88
C GLU A 250 9.03 -4.46 -41.05
N GLY A 251 8.27 -4.20 -42.12
CA GLY A 251 8.37 -4.91 -43.39
C GLY A 251 9.62 -4.47 -44.14
N SER A 252 10.62 -5.35 -44.14
CA SER A 252 11.79 -5.27 -45.03
C SER A 252 11.38 -5.56 -46.49
N SER A 253 11.79 -4.66 -47.38
CA SER A 253 12.26 -4.84 -48.77
C SER A 253 11.44 -5.67 -49.77
N ARG A 254 11.00 -5.01 -50.86
CA ARG A 254 11.49 -5.26 -52.23
C ARG A 254 11.22 -4.06 -53.14
#